data_AF-A0A3N5H4Q5-F1
#
_entry.id   AF-A0A3N5H4Q5-F1
#
_cell.length_a   1.000
_cell.length_b   1.000
_cell.length_c   1.000
_cell.angle_alpha   90.00
_cell.angle_beta   90.00
_cell.angle_gamma   90.00
#
_symmetry.space_group_name_H-M   'P 1'
#
loop_
_entity.id
_entity.type
_entity.pdbx_description
1 polymer ?
#
loop_
_entity_poly.entity_id
_entity_poly.type
_entity_poly.pdbx_seq_one_letter_code
_entity_poly.pdbx_strand_id
1 'polypeptide(L)'
;TITKDSKAARAFIDFLETPLAHELWMAQSGFVTPHKGVNKDAYANDALKKQGEILSNATTFRFDGSDLMPGKIGAGAFWTGMVDYVGGKSAADVGAAIQKAWDEIK
;
A
#
# COMPACT_ATOMS: atom_id res chain seq x y z
N THR A 1 10.32 -10.03 21.77
CA THR A 1 9.92 -9.54 20.44
C THR A 1 8.94 -8.41 20.64
N ILE A 2 8.81 -7.49 19.69
CA ILE A 2 7.82 -6.40 19.76
C ILE A 2 6.38 -6.92 19.88
N THR A 3 6.14 -8.16 19.44
CA THR A 3 4.86 -8.87 19.56
C THR A 3 4.55 -9.40 20.97
N LYS A 4 5.46 -9.26 21.94
CA LYS A 4 5.17 -9.56 23.35
C LYS A 4 4.74 -8.28 24.06
N ASP A 5 3.51 -8.28 24.55
CA ASP A 5 2.96 -7.14 25.27
C ASP A 5 3.82 -6.78 26.50
N SER A 6 4.16 -5.51 26.61
CA SER A 6 4.96 -4.94 27.70
C SER A 6 4.77 -3.43 27.77
N LYS A 7 5.07 -2.82 28.92
CA LYS A 7 5.03 -1.36 29.07
C LYS A 7 5.90 -0.63 28.03
N ALA A 8 7.07 -1.19 27.73
CA ALA A 8 7.98 -0.62 26.74
C ALA A 8 7.41 -0.70 25.31
N ALA A 9 6.81 -1.84 24.93
CA ALA A 9 6.18 -2.00 23.63
C ALA A 9 5.00 -1.02 23.44
N ARG A 10 4.17 -0.85 24.48
CA ARG A 10 3.04 0.10 24.46
C ARG A 10 3.51 1.55 24.32
N ALA A 11 4.47 1.98 25.15
CA ALA A 11 5.02 3.33 25.07
C ALA A 11 5.63 3.65 23.69
N PHE A 12 6.21 2.64 23.02
CA PHE A 12 6.73 2.81 21.67
C PHE A 12 5.60 2.95 20.63
N ILE A 13 4.52 2.19 20.75
CA ILE A 13 3.33 2.38 19.90
C ILE A 13 2.73 3.77 20.13
N ASP A 14 2.58 4.20 21.39
CA ASP A 14 2.06 5.54 21.73
C ASP A 14 2.93 6.64 21.10
N PHE A 15 4.25 6.48 21.12
CA PHE A 15 5.17 7.40 20.42
C PHE A 15 4.92 7.38 18.91
N LEU A 16 4.78 6.21 18.29
CA LEU A 16 4.53 6.07 16.85
C LEU A 16 3.21 6.71 16.44
N GLU A 17 2.23 6.86 17.32
CA GLU A 17 0.97 7.54 17.03
C GLU A 17 1.08 9.08 17.05
N THR A 18 2.21 9.64 17.50
CA THR A 18 2.38 11.10 17.60
C THR A 18 2.70 11.75 16.25
N PRO A 19 2.28 13.01 16.01
CA PRO A 19 2.70 13.76 14.82
C PRO A 19 4.22 13.82 14.67
N LEU A 20 4.95 13.99 15.78
CA LEU A 20 6.40 14.09 15.78
C LEU A 20 7.06 12.83 15.21
N ALA A 21 6.63 11.64 15.62
CA ALA A 21 7.19 10.39 15.11
C ALA A 21 7.00 10.27 13.58
N HIS A 22 5.82 10.66 13.10
CA HIS A 22 5.53 10.68 11.67
C HIS A 22 6.37 11.70 10.92
N GLU A 23 6.46 12.94 11.42
CA GLU A 23 7.23 14.03 10.81
C GLU A 23 8.73 13.72 10.73
N LEU A 24 9.28 13.05 11.75
CA LEU A 24 10.67 12.57 11.73
C LEU A 24 10.93 11.58 10.58
N TRP A 25 9.94 10.75 10.24
CA TRP A 25 10.05 9.80 9.13
C TRP A 25 9.77 10.47 7.78
N MET A 26 8.80 11.37 7.73
CA MET A 26 8.48 12.19 6.55
C MET A 26 9.72 12.97 6.06
N ALA A 27 10.55 13.45 6.98
CA ALA A 27 11.79 14.17 6.67
C ALA A 27 12.92 13.29 6.12
N GLN A 28 12.88 11.96 6.33
CA GLN A 28 13.92 11.01 5.92
C GLN A 28 13.68 10.35 4.55
N SER A 29 12.60 10.74 3.85
CA SER A 29 12.12 10.15 2.58
C SER A 29 11.54 8.73 2.73
N GLY A 30 10.87 8.24 1.68
CA GLY A 30 10.31 6.87 1.62
C GLY A 30 9.08 6.61 2.48
N PHE A 31 8.48 7.65 3.06
CA PHE A 31 7.34 7.53 3.97
C PHE A 31 6.21 8.51 3.62
N VAL A 32 4.99 8.00 3.61
CA VAL A 32 3.74 8.77 3.56
C VAL A 32 2.85 8.33 4.70
N THR A 33 1.92 9.18 5.14
CA THR A 33 1.11 8.89 6.32
C THR A 33 -0.35 9.33 6.18
N PRO A 34 -1.31 8.57 6.72
CA PRO A 34 -2.69 9.00 6.84
C PRO A 34 -2.95 9.90 8.07
N HIS A 35 -1.95 10.15 8.92
CA HIS A 35 -2.12 10.93 10.15
C HIS A 35 -2.40 12.41 9.83
N LYS A 36 -3.63 12.88 10.10
CA LYS A 36 -4.09 14.22 9.69
C LYS A 36 -3.47 15.39 10.46
N GLY A 37 -2.90 15.13 11.64
CA GLY A 37 -2.29 16.16 12.49
C GLY A 37 -0.83 16.50 12.18
N VAL A 38 -0.23 15.93 11.13
CA VAL A 38 1.17 16.21 10.77
C VAL A 38 1.33 17.52 10.00
N ASN A 39 2.49 18.15 10.13
CA ASN A 39 2.93 19.19 9.24
C ASN A 39 3.30 18.62 7.86
N LYS A 40 2.49 18.90 6.84
CA LYS A 40 2.73 18.45 5.46
C LYS A 40 4.01 19.02 4.83
N ASP A 41 4.52 20.13 5.35
CA ASP A 41 5.80 20.69 4.88
C ASP A 41 7.02 19.92 5.40
N ALA A 42 6.82 18.95 6.31
CA ALA A 42 7.89 18.06 6.78
C ALA A 42 8.24 16.93 5.79
N TYR A 43 7.50 16.76 4.69
CA TYR A 43 7.87 15.80 3.65
C TYR A 43 9.21 16.19 3.00
N ALA A 44 10.11 15.21 2.87
CA ALA A 44 11.47 15.44 2.35
C ALA A 44 11.53 16.01 0.92
N ASN A 45 10.47 15.85 0.13
CA ASN A 45 10.39 16.38 -1.23
C ASN A 45 8.93 16.52 -1.73
N ASP A 46 8.77 17.25 -2.84
CA ASP A 46 7.47 17.54 -3.44
C ASP A 46 6.72 16.30 -3.93
N ALA A 47 7.44 15.24 -4.35
CA ALA A 47 6.81 14.01 -4.81
C ALA A 47 6.11 13.29 -3.65
N LEU A 48 6.78 13.17 -2.50
CA LEU A 48 6.21 12.61 -1.28
C LEU A 48 5.07 13.48 -0.75
N LYS A 49 5.21 14.80 -0.81
CA LYS A 49 4.13 15.73 -0.43
C LYS A 49 2.85 15.48 -1.23
N LYS A 50 2.98 15.37 -2.56
CA LYS A 50 1.84 15.07 -3.45
C LYS A 50 1.25 13.68 -3.17
N GLN A 51 2.07 12.66 -2.94
CA GLN A 51 1.59 11.31 -2.59
C GLN A 51 0.87 11.30 -1.23
N GLY A 52 1.39 12.00 -0.23
CA GLY A 52 0.76 12.17 1.08
C GLY A 52 -0.58 12.90 1.00
N GLU A 53 -0.71 13.88 0.10
CA GLU A 53 -1.98 14.56 -0.17
C GLU A 53 -3.02 13.64 -0.82
N ILE A 54 -2.61 12.80 -1.79
CA ILE A 54 -3.48 11.77 -2.37
C ILE A 54 -4.00 10.85 -1.26
N LEU A 55 -3.10 10.35 -0.41
CA LEU A 55 -3.47 9.46 0.70
C LEU A 55 -4.41 10.15 1.71
N SER A 56 -4.10 11.38 2.12
CA SER A 56 -4.86 12.11 3.14
C SER A 56 -6.28 12.49 2.70
N ASN A 57 -6.48 12.68 1.38
CA ASN A 57 -7.76 13.06 0.80
C ASN A 57 -8.53 11.88 0.19
N ALA A 58 -7.94 10.68 0.17
CA ALA A 58 -8.60 9.50 -0.36
C ALA A 58 -9.85 9.16 0.46
N THR A 59 -10.98 8.99 -0.22
CA THR A 59 -12.23 8.49 0.39
C THR A 59 -12.23 6.98 0.55
N THR A 60 -11.34 6.28 -0.16
CA THR A 60 -11.21 4.83 -0.14
C THR A 60 -9.73 4.46 -0.18
N PHE A 61 -9.36 3.54 0.70
CA PHE A 61 -8.05 2.89 0.70
C PHE A 61 -8.26 1.39 0.48
N ARG A 62 -7.47 0.79 -0.41
CA ARG A 62 -7.50 -0.65 -0.69
C ARG A 62 -6.08 -1.18 -0.62
N PHE A 63 -5.94 -2.35 -0.01
CA PHE A 63 -4.74 -3.15 -0.14
C PHE A 63 -4.82 -3.94 -1.45
N ASP A 64 -3.68 -4.18 -2.07
CA ASP A 64 -3.61 -5.12 -3.17
C ASP A 64 -3.83 -6.55 -2.64
N GLY A 65 -4.21 -7.46 -3.55
CA GLY A 65 -4.44 -8.85 -3.17
C GLY A 65 -3.17 -9.55 -2.69
N SER A 66 -2.00 -9.17 -3.24
CA SER A 66 -0.67 -9.70 -2.90
C SER A 66 -0.68 -11.21 -2.60
N ASP A 67 -0.06 -11.63 -1.50
CA ASP A 67 0.00 -13.01 -1.00
C ASP A 67 -1.37 -13.59 -0.57
N LEU A 68 -2.41 -12.77 -0.43
CA LEU A 68 -3.76 -13.27 -0.13
C LEU A 68 -4.45 -13.84 -1.39
N MET A 69 -3.91 -13.61 -2.58
CA MET A 69 -4.42 -14.23 -3.79
C MET A 69 -4.09 -15.73 -3.83
N PRO A 70 -5.01 -16.60 -4.30
CA PRO A 70 -4.68 -18.00 -4.55
C PRO A 70 -3.49 -18.13 -5.50
N GLY A 71 -2.60 -19.10 -5.26
CA GLY A 71 -1.34 -19.22 -6.00
C GLY A 71 -1.50 -19.26 -7.53
N LYS A 72 -2.55 -19.95 -8.05
CA LYS A 72 -2.87 -19.99 -9.49
C LYS A 72 -3.14 -18.58 -10.08
N ILE A 73 -3.59 -17.65 -9.25
CA ILE A 73 -3.84 -16.26 -9.64
C ILE A 73 -2.60 -15.41 -9.39
N GLY A 74 -2.19 -15.31 -8.12
CA GLY A 74 -1.17 -14.35 -7.67
C GLY A 74 0.24 -14.65 -8.19
N ALA A 75 0.57 -15.91 -8.47
CA ALA A 75 1.83 -16.32 -9.10
C ALA A 75 1.67 -16.77 -10.55
N GLY A 76 0.45 -16.75 -11.10
CA GLY A 76 0.14 -17.30 -12.42
C GLY A 76 -0.63 -16.30 -13.29
N ALA A 77 -1.94 -16.47 -13.37
CA ALA A 77 -2.80 -15.76 -14.32
C ALA A 77 -2.62 -14.23 -14.29
N PHE A 78 -2.45 -13.64 -13.10
CA PHE A 78 -2.23 -12.20 -12.97
C PHE A 78 -0.93 -11.76 -13.64
N TRP A 79 0.20 -12.41 -13.35
CA TRP A 79 1.50 -12.03 -13.92
C TRP A 79 1.55 -12.22 -15.43
N THR A 80 1.03 -13.35 -15.95
CA THR A 80 0.90 -13.54 -17.40
C THR A 80 0.04 -12.44 -18.02
N GLY A 81 -1.08 -12.11 -17.38
CA GLY A 81 -1.95 -11.02 -17.82
C GLY A 81 -1.26 -9.66 -17.86
N MET A 82 -0.44 -9.32 -16.86
CA MET A 82 0.31 -8.06 -16.84
C MET A 82 1.36 -7.99 -17.96
N VAL A 83 2.04 -9.11 -18.26
CA VAL A 83 2.96 -9.19 -19.41
C VAL A 83 2.20 -9.00 -20.73
N ASP A 84 1.06 -9.67 -20.91
CA ASP A 84 0.21 -9.51 -22.10
C ASP A 84 -0.27 -8.06 -22.27
N TYR A 85 -0.67 -7.40 -21.18
CA TYR A 85 -1.12 -6.01 -21.17
C TYR A 85 -0.02 -5.07 -21.65
N VAL A 86 1.18 -5.21 -21.07
CA VAL A 86 2.37 -4.45 -21.50
C VAL A 86 2.74 -4.76 -22.95
N GLY A 87 2.50 -6.00 -23.40
CA GLY A 87 2.67 -6.45 -24.78
C GLY A 87 1.60 -5.93 -25.77
N GLY A 88 0.61 -5.15 -25.30
CA GLY A 88 -0.37 -4.48 -26.15
C GLY A 88 -1.79 -5.09 -26.14
N LYS A 89 -2.04 -6.14 -25.35
CA LYS A 89 -3.39 -6.65 -25.15
C LYS A 89 -4.23 -5.65 -24.36
N SER A 90 -5.54 -5.58 -24.61
CA SER A 90 -6.39 -4.63 -23.90
C SER A 90 -6.53 -4.98 -22.41
N ALA A 91 -6.67 -3.96 -21.55
CA ALA A 91 -6.92 -4.18 -20.13
C ALA A 91 -8.22 -4.99 -19.88
N ALA A 92 -9.23 -4.81 -20.74
CA ALA A 92 -10.50 -5.53 -20.66
C ALA A 92 -10.31 -7.04 -20.89
N ASP A 93 -9.57 -7.42 -21.94
CA ASP A 93 -9.33 -8.83 -22.26
C ASP A 93 -8.45 -9.51 -21.21
N VAL A 94 -7.43 -8.80 -20.72
CA VAL A 94 -6.57 -9.27 -19.63
C VAL A 94 -7.38 -9.48 -18.35
N GLY A 95 -8.19 -8.49 -17.97
CA GLY A 95 -9.06 -8.58 -16.79
C GLY A 95 -10.05 -9.74 -16.89
N ALA A 96 -10.69 -9.92 -18.05
CA ALA A 96 -11.62 -11.02 -18.28
C ALA A 96 -10.94 -12.41 -18.17
N ALA A 97 -9.72 -12.55 -18.69
CA ALA A 97 -8.96 -13.79 -18.59
C ALA A 97 -8.55 -14.12 -17.14
N ILE A 98 -8.10 -13.12 -16.38
CA ILE A 98 -7.76 -13.29 -14.95
C ILE A 98 -9.02 -13.64 -14.16
N GLN A 99 -10.14 -12.96 -14.41
CA GLN A 99 -11.42 -13.24 -13.76
C GLN A 99 -11.90 -14.66 -14.06
N LYS A 100 -11.79 -15.13 -15.30
CA LYS A 100 -12.11 -16.51 -15.66
C LYS A 100 -11.25 -17.50 -14.88
N ALA A 101 -9.93 -17.28 -14.81
CA ALA A 101 -9.03 -18.15 -14.05
C ALA A 101 -9.37 -18.16 -12.54
N TRP A 102 -9.87 -17.04 -12.02
CA TRP A 102 -10.36 -16.92 -10.64
C TRP A 102 -11.65 -17.73 -10.42
N ASP A 103 -12.59 -17.70 -11.35
CA ASP A 103 -13.85 -18.43 -11.19
C ASP A 103 -13.67 -19.95 -11.35
N GLU A 104 -12.63 -20.40 -12.05
CA GLU A 104 -12.25 -21.82 -12.16
C GLU A 104 -11.67 -22.43 -10.88
N ILE A 105 -11.31 -21.61 -9.88
CA ILE A 105 -10.76 -22.09 -8.60
C ILE A 105 -11.74 -21.93 -7.43
N LYS A 106 -12.94 -21.42 -7.69
CA LYS A 106 -14.02 -21.34 -6.70
C LYS A 106 -14.75 -22.67 -6.56
#